data_AF-A0A929GVK6-F1
#
_entry.id   AF-A0A929GVK6-F1
#
_cell.length_a   1.000
_cell.length_b   1.000
_cell.length_c   1.000
_cell.angle_alpha   90.00
_cell.angle_beta   90.00
_cell.angle_gamma   90.00
#
_symmetry.space_group_name_H-M   'P 1'
#
loop_
_entity.id
_entity.type
_entity.pdbx_description
1 polymer ?
#
loop_
_entity_poly.entity_id
_entity_poly.type
_entity_poly.pdbx_seq_one_letter_code
_entity_poly.pdbx_strand_id
1 'polypeptide(L)' 'MKKTMIYLPEETHEGLKRLAFEARTSVAELIRQAIDQAYQEDLEDIRDMEEELAKYRADPSSATDYAEYRRQRLGNV' A
#
# COMPACT_ATOMS: atom_id res chain seq x y z
N MET A 1 9.29 2.22 -16.42
CA MET A 1 7.85 1.90 -16.30
C MET A 1 7.58 0.56 -16.97
N LYS A 2 6.94 -0.38 -16.27
CA LYS A 2 6.42 -1.60 -16.88
C LYS A 2 5.13 -1.26 -17.63
N LYS A 3 4.96 -1.78 -18.85
CA LYS A 3 3.74 -1.61 -19.66
C LYS A 3 2.87 -2.84 -19.47
N THR A 4 1.59 -2.62 -19.20
CA THR A 4 0.59 -3.68 -19.05
C THR A 4 -0.61 -3.34 -19.90
N MET A 5 -1.06 -4.28 -20.73
CA MET A 5 -2.35 -4.19 -21.40
C MET A 5 -3.40 -4.80 -20.50
N ILE A 6 -4.49 -4.05 -20.27
CA ILE A 6 -5.64 -4.51 -19.50
C ILE A 6 -6.89 -4.38 -20.37
N TYR A 7 -7.83 -5.30 -20.17
CA TYR A 7 -9.14 -5.20 -20.79
C TYR A 7 -10.07 -4.43 -19.85
N LEU A 8 -10.80 -3.46 -20.39
CA LEU A 8 -11.81 -2.70 -19.67
C LEU A 8 -13.15 -2.84 -20.42
N PRO A 9 -14.28 -2.90 -19.70
CA PRO A 9 -15.58 -2.73 -20.32
C PRO A 9 -15.63 -1.42 -21.11
N GLU A 10 -16.29 -1.43 -22.28
CA GLU A 10 -16.33 -0.28 -23.19
C GLU A 10 -16.84 0.99 -22.50
N GLU A 11 -17.90 0.86 -21.70
CA GLU A 11 -18.47 1.97 -20.91
C GLU A 11 -17.44 2.57 -19.94
N THR A 12 -16.68 1.73 -19.24
CA THR A 12 -15.62 2.16 -18.33
C THR A 12 -14.50 2.87 -19.09
N HIS A 13 -14.10 2.34 -20.24
CA HIS A 13 -13.05 2.93 -21.07
C HIS A 13 -13.44 4.32 -21.59
N GLU A 14 -14.66 4.48 -22.11
CA GLU A 14 -15.14 5.78 -22.59
C GLU A 14 -15.31 6.79 -21.44
N GLY A 15 -15.80 6.34 -20.29
CA GLY A 15 -15.84 7.17 -19.08
C GLY A 15 -14.46 7.68 -18.67
N LEU A 16 -13.45 6.80 -18.65
CA LEU A 16 -12.07 7.17 -18.33
C LEU A 16 -11.46 8.11 -19.36
N LYS A 17 -11.74 7.93 -20.66
CA LYS A 17 -11.27 8.85 -21.72
C LYS A 17 -11.81 10.26 -21.51
N ARG A 18 -13.10 10.38 -21.22
CA ARG A 18 -13.72 11.68 -20.93
C ARG A 18 -13.12 12.32 -19.69
N LEU A 19 -12.97 11.56 -18.61
CA LEU A 19 -12.36 12.05 -17.37
C LEU A 19 -10.92 12.51 -17.59
N ALA A 20 -10.13 11.75 -18.36
CA ALA A 20 -8.74 12.08 -18.68
C ALA A 20 -8.66 13.40 -19.46
N PHE A 21 -9.57 13.59 -20.42
CA PHE A 21 -9.67 14.84 -21.17
C PHE A 21 -10.00 16.03 -20.27
N GLU A 22 -11.02 15.90 -19.42
CA GLU A 22 -11.44 16.94 -18.48
C GLU A 22 -10.32 17.31 -17.48
N ALA A 23 -9.60 16.31 -16.97
CA ALA A 23 -8.48 16.47 -16.05
C ALA A 23 -7.14 16.79 -16.71
N ARG A 24 -7.09 16.96 -18.04
CA ARG A 24 -5.86 17.22 -18.83
C ARG A 24 -4.72 16.22 -18.54
N THR A 25 -5.10 14.96 -18.40
CA THR A 25 -4.17 13.86 -18.11
C THR A 25 -4.42 12.68 -19.06
N SER A 26 -3.74 11.56 -18.84
CA SER A 26 -3.96 10.33 -19.62
C SER A 26 -4.78 9.31 -18.84
N VAL A 27 -5.50 8.42 -19.54
CA VAL A 27 -6.20 7.28 -18.91
C VAL A 27 -5.24 6.43 -18.07
N ALA A 28 -4.01 6.22 -18.57
CA ALA A 28 -3.00 5.48 -17.84
C ALA A 28 -2.58 6.17 -16.54
N GLU A 29 -2.58 7.51 -16.50
CA GLU A 29 -2.27 8.28 -15.30
C GLU A 29 -3.42 8.24 -14.30
N LEU A 30 -4.67 8.34 -14.76
CA LEU A 30 -5.83 8.15 -13.88
C LEU A 30 -5.82 6.77 -13.22
N ILE A 31 -5.53 5.72 -13.98
CA ILE A 31 -5.43 4.35 -13.45
C ILE A 31 -4.30 4.25 -12.43
N ARG A 32 -3.13 4.86 -12.69
CA ARG A 32 -2.02 4.88 -11.72
C ARG A 32 -2.43 5.57 -10.43
N GLN A 33 -2.99 6.76 -10.51
CA GLN A 33 -3.45 7.51 -9.34
C GLN A 33 -4.49 6.74 -8.54
N ALA A 34 -5.43 6.07 -9.22
CA ALA A 34 -6.43 5.23 -8.56
C ALA A 34 -5.80 4.01 -7.87
N ILE A 35 -4.80 3.36 -8.49
CA ILE A 35 -4.06 2.25 -7.89
C ILE A 35 -3.26 2.74 -6.68
N ASP A 36 -2.52 3.84 -6.83
CA ASP A 36 -1.76 4.43 -5.74
C ASP A 36 -2.70 4.72 -4.57
N GLN A 37 -3.82 5.40 -4.81
CA GLN A 37 -4.79 5.68 -3.76
C GLN A 37 -5.42 4.42 -3.15
N ALA A 38 -5.70 3.38 -3.95
CA ALA A 38 -6.33 2.16 -3.47
C ALA A 38 -5.41 1.28 -2.62
N TYR A 39 -4.11 1.32 -2.88
CA TYR A 39 -3.14 0.42 -2.25
C TYR A 39 -2.04 1.14 -1.46
N GLN A 40 -2.08 2.48 -1.35
CA GLN A 40 -1.02 3.23 -0.67
C GLN A 40 -0.80 2.72 0.76
N GLU A 41 -1.88 2.63 1.54
CA GLU A 41 -1.84 2.16 2.94
C GLU A 41 -1.30 0.73 3.02
N ASP A 42 -1.86 -0.20 2.24
CA ASP A 42 -1.40 -1.59 2.21
C ASP A 42 0.10 -1.71 1.85
N LEU A 43 0.57 -0.92 0.89
CA LEU A 43 1.97 -0.91 0.46
C LEU A 43 2.89 -0.27 1.50
N GLU A 44 2.41 0.74 2.22
CA GLU A 44 3.13 1.34 3.36
C GLU A 44 3.24 0.33 4.50
N ASP A 45 2.14 -0.31 4.89
CA ASP A 45 2.10 -1.34 5.94
C ASP A 45 3.00 -2.53 5.61
N ILE A 46 2.95 -3.04 4.37
CA ILE A 46 3.82 -4.13 3.93
C ILE A 46 5.29 -3.73 4.06
N ARG A 47 5.65 -2.52 3.61
CA ARG A 47 7.04 -2.04 3.66
C ARG A 47 7.53 -1.89 5.09
N ASP A 48 6.70 -1.33 5.97
CA ASP A 48 7.04 -1.14 7.37
C ASP A 48 7.19 -2.49 8.08
N MET A 49 6.30 -3.45 7.80
CA MET A 49 6.41 -4.83 8.31
C MET A 49 7.66 -5.55 7.80
N GLU A 50 8.01 -5.40 6.52
CA GLU A 50 9.22 -5.99 5.94
C GLU A 50 10.48 -5.43 6.59
N GLU A 51 10.51 -4.13 6.89
CA GLU A 51 11.61 -3.49 7.59
C GLU A 51 11.77 -4.03 9.02
N GLU A 52 10.67 -4.08 9.78
CA GLU A 52 10.68 -4.62 11.15
C GLU A 52 11.07 -6.10 11.19
N LEU A 53 10.59 -6.89 10.23
CA LEU A 53 10.97 -8.30 10.12
C LEU A 53 12.46 -8.45 9.77
N ALA A 54 13.01 -7.57 8.92
CA ALA A 54 14.43 -7.57 8.60
C ALA A 54 15.29 -7.22 9.83
N LYS A 55 14.88 -6.22 10.63
CA LYS A 55 15.52 -5.86 11.90
C LYS A 55 15.54 -7.04 12.88
N TYR A 56 14.40 -7.68 13.08
CA TYR A 56 14.29 -8.86 13.95
C TYR A 56 15.17 -10.03 13.47
N ARG A 57 15.22 -10.28 12.16
CA ARG A 57 16.07 -11.34 11.60
C ARG A 57 17.56 -11.07 11.80
N ALA A 58 17.98 -9.80 11.71
CA ALA A 58 19.37 -9.40 11.93
C ALA A 58 19.75 -9.43 13.42
N ASP A 59 18.83 -9.00 14.29
CA ASP A 59 18.99 -9.00 15.73
C ASP A 59 17.65 -9.34 16.42
N PRO A 60 17.45 -10.60 16.85
CA PRO A 60 16.23 -11.00 17.53
C PRO A 60 15.96 -10.27 18.86
N SER A 61 16.98 -9.66 19.47
CA SER A 61 16.82 -8.89 20.71
C SER A 61 16.19 -7.50 20.48
N SER A 62 16.06 -7.08 19.22
CA SER A 62 15.34 -5.86 18.83
C SER A 62 13.83 -5.93 19.13
N ALA A 63 13.27 -7.13 19.30
CA ALA A 63 11.88 -7.33 19.69
C ALA A 63 11.74 -7.52 21.20
N THR A 64 10.68 -6.94 21.77
CA THR A 64 10.30 -7.16 23.18
C THR A 64 9.36 -8.34 23.32
N ASP A 65 9.56 -9.16 24.34
CA ASP A 65 8.62 -10.21 24.70
C ASP A 65 7.25 -9.62 25.10
N TYR A 66 6.15 -10.24 24.63
CA TYR A 66 4.81 -9.70 24.86
C TYR A 66 4.43 -9.67 26.34
N ALA A 67 4.83 -10.68 27.13
CA ALA A 67 4.52 -10.70 28.55
C ALA A 67 5.29 -9.59 29.29
N GLU A 68 6.52 -9.29 28.88
CA GLU A 68 7.28 -8.15 29.38
C GLU A 68 6.65 -6.80 29.02
N TYR A 69 6.31 -6.59 27.73
CA TYR A 69 5.61 -5.39 27.27
C TYR A 69 4.34 -5.13 28.08
N ARG A 70 3.51 -6.18 28.26
CA ARG A 70 2.24 -6.09 28.97
C ARG A 70 2.43 -5.66 30.43
N ARG A 71 3.41 -6.25 31.12
CA ARG A 71 3.76 -5.85 32.51
C ARG A 71 4.16 -4.39 32.60
N GLN A 72 4.92 -3.88 31.63
CA GLN A 72 5.45 -2.52 31.67
C GLN A 72 4.42 -1.44 31.30
N ARG A 73 3.51 -1.71 30.35
CA ARG A 73 2.61 -0.67 29.80
C ARG A 73 1.14 -0.81 30.16
N LEU A 74 0.64 -2.02 30.38
CA LEU A 74 -0.80 -2.26 30.56
C LEU A 74 -1.17 -2.61 32.01
N GLY A 75 -0.17 -2.81 32.87
CA GLY A 75 -0.38 -3.24 34.25
C GLY A 75 -0.83 -4.71 34.33
N ASN A 76 -0.58 -5.32 35.48
CA ASN A 76 -1.10 -6.66 35.76
C ASN A 76 -2.60 -6.55 36.08
N VAL A 77 -3.43 -7.35 35.42
CA VAL A 77 -4.78 -7.67 35.91
C VAL A 77 -4.67 -8.80 36.90
#